data_AF-A0A420W7U8-F1
#
_entry.id   AF-A0A420W7U8-F1
#
_cell.length_a   1.000
_cell.length_b   1.000
_cell.length_c   1.000
_cell.angle_alpha   90.00
_cell.angle_beta   90.00
_cell.angle_gamma   90.00
#
_symmetry.space_group_name_H-M   'P 1'
#
loop_
_entity.id
_entity.type
_entity.pdbx_description
1 polymer ?
#
loop_
_entity_poly.entity_id
_entity_poly.type
_entity_poly.pdbx_seq_one_letter_code
_entity_poly.pdbx_strand_id
1 'polypeptide(L)'
;MKFLTAKKVVAKRLYEYGLRRPKLLFKPGRGDFFNRLAYGLVRGKFGVIPKSLFNEDILPGKVIDKVEGVELLAFRGDEEADAVVVKRKGTVDFSDITFNYPDFAVDLSLFKELTERERKSLAVQIEITYGTVKDYFTPENFYLTSAPDEALSFLKGIFKPFPFRLLDSFEEYERVIVLDPNAEEEFTHTEVTPNTLIVVGGIVDSSERLKGSTSKIMPDFLHRKITYKGIVSVVPDRINEIVKIVCDYLTSDLSLYEAVKRNLTRDSKLRFLRKLLQEESVRFLFNGRLLRGIPEETYLKWKEELSLTDFFFRKAAKHVSGFFVFRSSIFDRVIGETKKRGKRVYILKELKDEDVVVQYP
;
A
#
# COMPACT_ATOMS: atom_id res chain seq x y z
N MET A 1 6.25 12.66 13.05
CA MET A 1 4.98 13.42 13.11
C MET A 1 3.87 12.61 12.44
N LYS A 2 2.61 12.71 12.89
CA LYS A 2 1.46 12.08 12.22
C LYS A 2 0.53 13.18 11.70
N PHE A 3 -0.03 12.99 10.51
CA PHE A 3 -0.84 13.98 9.82
C PHE A 3 -2.32 13.65 9.97
N LEU A 4 -3.13 14.65 10.34
CA LEU A 4 -4.59 14.50 10.32
C LEU A 4 -5.07 14.49 8.88
N THR A 5 -5.96 13.57 8.51
CA THR A 5 -6.56 13.57 7.17
C THR A 5 -7.49 14.76 6.98
N ALA A 6 -7.73 15.16 5.73
CA ALA A 6 -8.58 16.30 5.42
C ALA A 6 -10.00 16.13 6.00
N LYS A 7 -10.54 14.90 5.96
CA LYS A 7 -11.84 14.61 6.58
C LYS A 7 -11.86 14.80 8.08
N LYS A 8 -10.78 14.47 8.81
CA LYS A 8 -10.73 14.70 10.27
C LYS A 8 -10.77 16.20 10.57
N VAL A 9 -10.01 17.01 9.84
CA VAL A 9 -9.97 18.46 10.03
C VAL A 9 -11.34 19.09 9.74
N VAL A 10 -11.95 18.75 8.61
CA VAL A 10 -13.29 19.27 8.25
C VAL A 10 -14.40 18.74 9.15
N ALA A 11 -14.33 17.48 9.60
CA ALA A 11 -15.30 16.93 10.54
C ALA A 11 -15.26 17.65 11.89
N LYS A 12 -14.08 18.00 12.40
CA LYS A 12 -13.97 18.85 13.61
C LYS A 12 -14.64 20.20 13.41
N ARG A 13 -14.40 20.87 12.27
CA ARG A 13 -15.08 22.14 11.94
C ARG A 13 -16.60 22.00 11.87
N LEU A 14 -17.10 20.95 11.22
CA LEU A 14 -18.54 20.67 11.21
C LEU A 14 -19.08 20.44 12.62
N TYR A 15 -18.31 19.72 13.44
CA TYR A 15 -18.68 19.44 14.82
C TYR A 15 -18.78 20.73 15.66
N GLU A 16 -17.83 21.66 15.50
CA GLU A 16 -17.83 22.99 16.12
C GLU A 16 -19.05 23.82 15.74
N TYR A 17 -19.53 23.68 14.51
CA TYR A 17 -20.77 24.32 14.02
C TYR A 17 -22.05 23.61 14.47
N GLY A 18 -21.95 22.59 15.33
CA GLY A 18 -23.11 21.82 15.81
C GLY A 18 -23.67 20.84 14.78
N LEU A 19 -22.97 20.62 13.66
CA LEU A 19 -23.40 19.73 12.59
C LEU A 19 -22.80 18.34 12.80
N ARG A 20 -23.64 17.32 12.81
CA ARG A 20 -23.29 15.92 13.04
C ARG A 20 -23.66 15.04 11.85
N ARG A 21 -24.67 15.40 11.07
CA ARG A 21 -25.25 14.55 10.01
C ARG A 21 -25.46 15.31 8.70
N PRO A 22 -24.39 15.83 8.08
CA PRO A 22 -24.50 16.46 6.77
C PRO A 22 -24.84 15.42 5.70
N LYS A 23 -25.86 15.70 4.88
CA LYS A 23 -26.29 14.83 3.77
C LYS A 23 -25.88 15.34 2.40
N LEU A 24 -25.30 14.47 1.58
CA LEU A 24 -25.00 14.75 0.18
C LEU A 24 -26.28 14.79 -0.66
N LEU A 25 -26.49 15.89 -1.39
CA LEU A 25 -27.56 16.00 -2.42
C LEU A 25 -27.13 15.52 -3.81
N PHE A 26 -26.01 14.79 -3.87
CA PHE A 26 -25.48 14.24 -5.09
C PHE A 26 -24.79 12.91 -4.80
N LYS A 27 -24.64 12.09 -5.84
CA LYS A 27 -24.03 10.77 -5.70
C LYS A 27 -22.54 10.91 -5.32
N PRO A 28 -22.07 10.26 -4.23
CA PRO A 28 -20.66 10.24 -3.89
C PRO A 28 -19.86 9.51 -4.97
N GLY A 29 -18.63 9.96 -5.18
CA GLY A 29 -17.64 9.29 -6.03
C GLY A 29 -17.04 8.04 -5.38
N ARG A 30 -16.07 7.43 -6.07
CA ARG A 30 -15.27 6.30 -5.54
C ARG A 30 -14.13 6.80 -4.64
N GLY A 31 -13.54 5.89 -3.87
CA GLY A 31 -12.42 6.15 -2.94
C GLY A 31 -12.90 6.64 -1.58
N ASP A 32 -12.03 7.27 -0.80
CA ASP A 32 -12.39 7.95 0.44
C ASP A 32 -13.11 9.26 0.09
N PHE A 33 -14.42 9.14 -0.10
CA PHE A 33 -15.22 10.26 -0.58
C PHE A 33 -15.27 11.41 0.44
N PHE A 34 -15.31 11.13 1.75
CA PHE A 34 -15.35 12.21 2.74
C PHE A 34 -14.03 12.99 2.75
N ASN A 35 -12.88 12.32 2.60
CA ASN A 35 -11.60 13.01 2.48
C ASN A 35 -11.55 13.93 1.23
N ARG A 36 -12.04 13.42 0.09
CA ARG A 36 -12.12 14.21 -1.15
C ARG A 36 -13.12 15.36 -1.05
N LEU A 37 -14.24 15.14 -0.36
CA LEU A 37 -15.25 16.17 -0.10
C LEU A 37 -14.66 17.28 0.76
N ALA A 38 -13.93 16.94 1.83
CA ALA A 38 -13.28 17.89 2.71
C ALA A 38 -12.36 18.84 1.93
N TYR A 39 -11.53 18.29 1.04
CA TYR A 39 -10.74 19.10 0.13
C TYR A 39 -11.60 20.03 -0.76
N GLY A 40 -12.69 19.49 -1.32
CA GLY A 40 -13.60 20.29 -2.16
C GLY A 40 -14.36 21.37 -1.39
N LEU A 41 -14.67 21.18 -0.11
CA LEU A 41 -15.27 22.18 0.77
C LEU A 41 -14.32 23.35 1.02
N VAL A 42 -13.07 23.05 1.39
CA VAL A 42 -12.02 24.07 1.59
C VAL A 42 -11.72 24.84 0.31
N ARG A 43 -11.71 24.16 -0.85
CA ARG A 43 -11.53 24.81 -2.17
C ARG A 43 -12.79 25.51 -2.71
N GLY A 44 -13.89 25.56 -1.94
CA GLY A 44 -15.13 26.23 -2.34
C GLY A 44 -15.90 25.55 -3.48
N LYS A 45 -15.55 24.32 -3.86
CA LYS A 45 -16.28 23.51 -4.87
C LYS A 45 -17.60 22.98 -4.33
N PHE A 46 -17.66 22.76 -3.02
CA PHE A 46 -18.86 22.37 -2.30
C PHE A 46 -19.11 23.33 -1.15
N GLY A 47 -20.31 23.26 -0.59
CA GLY A 47 -20.69 24.01 0.59
C GLY A 47 -21.62 23.21 1.49
N VAL A 48 -21.63 23.57 2.77
CA VAL A 48 -22.57 23.00 3.75
C VAL A 48 -23.57 24.07 4.17
N ILE A 49 -24.85 23.71 4.17
CA ILE A 49 -25.97 24.56 4.59
C ILE A 49 -26.73 23.82 5.70
N PRO A 50 -26.82 24.38 6.92
CA PRO A 50 -27.65 23.83 8.00
C PRO A 50 -29.11 23.66 7.56
N LYS A 51 -29.79 22.64 8.08
CA LYS A 51 -31.20 22.36 7.77
C LYS A 51 -32.10 23.57 8.06
N SER A 52 -31.82 24.33 9.12
CA SER A 52 -32.56 25.55 9.46
C SER A 52 -32.49 26.66 8.39
N LEU A 53 -31.49 26.62 7.50
CA LEU A 53 -31.28 27.58 6.42
C LEU A 53 -31.57 26.98 5.03
N PHE A 54 -32.02 25.72 4.98
CA PHE A 54 -32.31 25.01 3.75
C PHE A 54 -33.83 24.93 3.57
N ASN A 55 -34.36 25.69 2.60
CA ASN A 55 -35.81 25.90 2.39
C ASN A 55 -36.54 24.70 1.73
N GLU A 56 -35.98 23.50 1.82
CA GLU A 56 -36.53 22.28 1.22
C GLU A 56 -36.43 21.10 2.21
N ASP A 57 -37.37 20.17 2.12
CA ASP A 57 -37.33 18.97 2.94
C ASP A 57 -36.14 18.08 2.55
N ILE A 58 -35.34 17.73 3.56
CA ILE A 58 -34.20 16.83 3.38
C ILE A 58 -34.67 15.42 3.69
N LEU A 59 -34.81 14.58 2.65
CA LEU A 59 -35.12 13.17 2.85
C LEU A 59 -34.04 12.49 3.74
N PRO A 60 -34.39 11.49 4.56
CA PRO A 60 -33.42 10.72 5.33
C PRO A 60 -32.38 9.99 4.46
N GLY A 61 -31.20 9.72 5.01
CA GLY A 61 -30.03 9.19 4.32
C GLY A 61 -29.40 7.97 4.99
N LYS A 62 -28.49 7.31 4.28
CA LYS A 62 -27.66 6.23 4.81
C LYS A 62 -26.30 6.78 5.21
N VAL A 63 -25.79 6.37 6.38
CA VAL A 63 -24.40 6.68 6.79
C VAL A 63 -23.42 5.98 5.84
N ILE A 64 -22.53 6.77 5.22
CA ILE A 64 -21.48 6.26 4.33
C ILE A 64 -20.07 6.41 4.90
N ASP A 65 -19.86 7.29 5.87
CA ASP A 65 -18.60 7.43 6.61
C ASP A 65 -18.87 8.03 8.01
N LYS A 66 -17.99 7.77 8.98
CA LYS A 66 -18.06 8.30 10.35
C LYS A 66 -16.67 8.75 10.81
N VAL A 67 -16.53 9.99 11.25
CA VAL A 67 -15.25 10.55 11.72
C VAL A 67 -15.49 11.71 12.67
N GLU A 68 -14.76 11.78 13.79
CA GLU A 68 -14.82 12.87 14.77
C GLU A 68 -16.27 13.20 15.22
N GLY A 69 -17.12 12.19 15.39
CA GLY A 69 -18.52 12.36 15.78
C GLY A 69 -19.45 12.90 14.69
N VAL A 70 -18.98 13.02 13.45
CA VAL A 70 -19.76 13.38 12.27
C VAL A 70 -20.05 12.14 11.42
N GLU A 71 -21.30 11.94 11.06
CA GLU A 71 -21.82 10.87 10.20
C GLU A 71 -22.19 11.45 8.83
N LEU A 72 -21.35 11.22 7.82
CA LEU A 72 -21.65 11.69 6.47
C LEU A 72 -22.77 10.83 5.87
N LEU A 73 -23.87 11.47 5.47
CA LEU A 73 -25.04 10.79 4.91
C LEU A 73 -25.08 10.90 3.38
N ALA A 74 -25.51 9.84 2.71
CA ALA A 74 -25.82 9.83 1.29
C ALA A 74 -26.95 8.83 0.97
N PHE A 75 -27.45 8.87 -0.27
CA PHE A 75 -28.52 7.98 -0.74
C PHE A 75 -29.80 8.09 0.12
N ARG A 76 -30.74 7.15 -0.06
CA ARG A 76 -31.92 6.98 0.79
C ARG A 76 -31.56 6.04 1.94
N GLY A 77 -32.01 6.36 3.15
CA GLY A 77 -31.84 5.55 4.35
C GLY A 77 -32.76 6.08 5.45
N ASP A 78 -32.40 5.84 6.71
CA ASP A 78 -33.28 6.10 7.86
C ASP A 78 -32.76 7.23 8.77
N GLU A 79 -31.54 7.75 8.52
CA GLU A 79 -30.96 8.80 9.36
C GLU A 79 -31.39 10.19 8.89
N GLU A 80 -31.89 10.99 9.83
CA GLU A 80 -32.18 12.39 9.58
C GLU A 80 -30.91 13.24 9.47
N ALA A 81 -30.93 14.17 8.52
CA ALA A 81 -29.84 15.11 8.29
C ALA A 81 -30.07 16.42 9.07
N ASP A 82 -29.00 17.01 9.60
CA ASP A 82 -29.01 18.34 10.22
C ASP A 82 -28.41 19.43 9.31
N ALA A 83 -27.84 19.03 8.18
CA ALA A 83 -27.33 19.91 7.14
C ALA A 83 -27.32 19.20 5.78
N VAL A 84 -27.18 19.97 4.71
CA VAL A 84 -26.94 19.45 3.35
C VAL A 84 -25.60 19.90 2.81
N VAL A 85 -25.02 19.03 1.98
CA VAL A 85 -23.83 19.32 1.19
C VAL A 85 -24.25 19.54 -0.26
N VAL A 86 -23.89 20.71 -0.81
CA VAL A 86 -24.31 21.18 -2.13
C VAL A 86 -23.11 21.51 -3.02
N LYS A 87 -23.32 21.54 -4.35
CA LYS A 87 -22.31 21.93 -5.36
C LYS A 87 -22.26 23.45 -5.60
N ARG A 88 -22.31 24.21 -4.52
CA ARG A 88 -22.22 25.68 -4.51
C ARG A 88 -21.70 26.14 -3.15
N LYS A 89 -21.36 27.42 -3.02
CA LYS A 89 -20.96 28.00 -1.74
C LYS A 89 -22.04 27.78 -0.67
N GLY A 90 -21.62 27.37 0.52
CA GLY A 90 -22.47 27.15 1.68
C GLY A 90 -22.34 28.28 2.70
N THR A 91 -22.86 28.05 3.91
CA THR A 91 -22.81 29.03 5.02
C THR A 91 -21.74 28.68 6.05
N VAL A 92 -21.27 27.44 6.11
CA VAL A 92 -20.14 27.04 6.96
C VAL A 92 -18.85 27.51 6.31
N ASP A 93 -18.02 28.23 7.07
CA ASP A 93 -16.73 28.71 6.60
C ASP A 93 -15.61 27.67 6.83
N PHE A 94 -14.84 27.44 5.77
CA PHE A 94 -13.67 26.56 5.74
C PHE A 94 -12.43 27.28 5.18
N SER A 95 -12.52 28.59 4.94
CA SER A 95 -11.50 29.36 4.21
C SER A 95 -10.17 29.53 4.96
N ASP A 96 -10.19 29.40 6.29
CA ASP A 96 -9.02 29.42 7.16
C ASP A 96 -8.31 28.06 7.26
N ILE A 97 -8.92 26.99 6.77
CA ILE A 97 -8.33 25.65 6.82
C ILE A 97 -7.25 25.53 5.74
N THR A 98 -6.02 25.28 6.17
CA THR A 98 -4.90 24.92 5.30
C THR A 98 -4.47 23.48 5.56
N PHE A 99 -4.26 22.73 4.49
CA PHE A 99 -3.75 21.37 4.55
C PHE A 99 -2.23 21.36 4.36
N ASN A 100 -1.51 20.99 5.42
CA ASN A 100 -0.06 20.92 5.44
C ASN A 100 0.37 19.44 5.45
N TYR A 101 0.62 18.88 4.28
CA TYR A 101 0.97 17.47 4.08
C TYR A 101 2.28 17.35 3.30
N PRO A 102 3.02 16.24 3.48
CA PRO A 102 4.15 15.94 2.62
C PRO A 102 3.66 15.66 1.20
N ASP A 103 4.55 15.88 0.24
CA ASP A 103 4.29 15.62 -1.16
C ASP A 103 4.85 14.27 -1.59
N PHE A 104 4.22 13.68 -2.61
CA PHE A 104 4.61 12.41 -3.20
C PHE A 104 4.95 12.61 -4.67
N ALA A 105 6.06 12.04 -5.11
CA ALA A 105 6.44 12.02 -6.52
C ALA A 105 6.71 10.61 -7.02
N VAL A 106 6.33 10.38 -8.28
CA VAL A 106 6.83 9.24 -9.05
C VAL A 106 7.93 9.74 -9.97
N ASP A 107 9.15 9.22 -9.78
CA ASP A 107 10.30 9.53 -10.63
C ASP A 107 10.22 8.75 -11.95
N LEU A 108 10.33 9.45 -13.08
CA LEU A 108 10.21 8.87 -14.41
C LEU A 108 11.54 8.86 -15.19
N SER A 109 12.67 9.08 -14.52
CA SER A 109 13.99 9.21 -15.16
C SER A 109 14.36 7.99 -16.00
N LEU A 110 13.98 6.80 -15.55
CA LEU A 110 14.29 5.53 -16.20
C LEU A 110 13.18 5.03 -17.14
N PHE A 111 12.21 5.87 -17.52
CA PHE A 111 11.07 5.47 -18.36
C PHE A 111 11.49 4.83 -19.69
N LYS A 112 12.60 5.29 -20.28
CA LYS A 112 13.13 4.77 -21.55
C LYS A 112 13.55 3.31 -21.46
N GLU A 113 13.94 2.84 -20.27
CA GLU A 113 14.35 1.46 -20.04
C GLU A 113 13.17 0.48 -19.93
N LEU A 114 11.94 0.99 -19.85
CA LEU A 114 10.73 0.18 -19.74
C LEU A 114 10.29 -0.34 -21.11
N THR A 115 9.94 -1.62 -21.16
CA THR A 115 9.19 -2.21 -22.28
C THR A 115 7.80 -1.59 -22.38
N GLU A 116 7.14 -1.69 -23.53
CA GLU A 116 5.77 -1.16 -23.70
C GLU A 116 4.77 -1.69 -22.66
N ARG A 117 4.90 -2.97 -22.30
CA ARG A 117 4.05 -3.61 -21.29
C ARG A 117 4.29 -2.99 -19.91
N GLU A 118 5.55 -2.75 -19.56
CA GLU A 118 5.93 -2.09 -18.31
C GLU A 118 5.46 -0.63 -18.29
N ARG A 119 5.57 0.11 -19.41
CA ARG A 119 5.05 1.49 -19.53
C ARG A 119 3.54 1.57 -19.29
N LYS A 120 2.77 0.64 -19.88
CA LYS A 120 1.31 0.54 -19.63
C LYS A 120 1.00 0.21 -18.16
N SER A 121 1.75 -0.72 -17.57
CA SER A 121 1.63 -1.05 -16.14
C SER A 121 1.96 0.14 -15.23
N LEU A 122 2.99 0.92 -15.58
CA LEU A 122 3.38 2.14 -14.88
C LEU A 122 2.27 3.19 -14.93
N ALA A 123 1.67 3.43 -16.10
CA ALA A 123 0.54 4.36 -16.22
C ALA A 123 -0.62 4.00 -15.27
N VAL A 124 -1.01 2.72 -15.23
CA VAL A 124 -2.05 2.24 -14.31
C VAL A 124 -1.63 2.45 -12.85
N GLN A 125 -0.38 2.14 -12.49
CA GLN A 125 0.12 2.38 -11.14
C GLN A 125 0.13 3.86 -10.77
N ILE A 126 0.51 4.76 -11.67
CA ILE A 126 0.45 6.21 -11.47
C ILE A 126 -0.98 6.68 -11.21
N GLU A 127 -1.96 6.22 -12.00
CA GLU A 127 -3.37 6.58 -11.80
C GLU A 127 -3.88 6.13 -10.43
N ILE A 128 -3.59 4.89 -10.04
CA ILE A 128 -3.99 4.36 -8.74
C ILE A 128 -3.25 5.10 -7.60
N THR A 129 -1.98 5.44 -7.79
CA THR A 129 -1.18 6.19 -6.82
C THR A 129 -1.75 7.59 -6.60
N TYR A 130 -2.09 8.31 -7.68
CA TYR A 130 -2.78 9.59 -7.60
C TYR A 130 -4.12 9.48 -6.86
N GLY A 131 -4.90 8.43 -7.15
CA GLY A 131 -6.12 8.13 -6.41
C GLY A 131 -5.89 7.88 -4.93
N THR A 132 -4.81 7.17 -4.58
CA THR A 132 -4.40 6.85 -3.22
C THR A 132 -4.01 8.12 -2.46
N VAL A 133 -3.13 8.97 -3.01
CA VAL A 133 -2.75 10.24 -2.35
C VAL A 133 -3.97 11.10 -2.08
N LYS A 134 -4.94 11.16 -3.00
CA LYS A 134 -6.21 11.89 -2.82
C LYS A 134 -7.11 11.34 -1.72
N ASP A 135 -7.02 10.05 -1.44
CA ASP A 135 -7.83 9.40 -0.41
C ASP A 135 -7.28 9.68 1.00
N TYR A 136 -6.00 10.04 1.12
CA TYR A 136 -5.35 10.34 2.41
C TYR A 136 -5.05 11.84 2.63
N PHE A 137 -4.62 12.52 1.58
CA PHE A 137 -4.17 13.92 1.59
C PHE A 137 -5.04 14.73 0.62
N THR A 138 -4.44 15.40 -0.37
CA THR A 138 -5.15 16.14 -1.40
C THR A 138 -4.60 15.83 -2.80
N PRO A 139 -5.32 16.16 -3.88
CA PRO A 139 -4.81 16.02 -5.24
C PRO A 139 -3.53 16.83 -5.53
N GLU A 140 -3.25 17.86 -4.73
CA GLU A 140 -2.12 18.76 -4.95
C GLU A 140 -0.81 18.18 -4.45
N ASN A 141 -0.87 17.16 -3.59
CA ASN A 141 0.29 16.51 -2.98
C ASN A 141 0.89 15.38 -3.83
N PHE A 142 0.51 15.29 -5.11
CA PHE A 142 1.01 14.26 -6.02
C PHE A 142 1.63 14.88 -7.27
N TYR A 143 2.85 14.47 -7.57
CA TYR A 143 3.64 14.95 -8.69
C TYR A 143 4.23 13.79 -9.51
N LEU A 144 4.57 14.11 -10.75
CA LEU A 144 5.53 13.36 -11.55
C LEU A 144 6.80 14.19 -11.64
N THR A 145 7.97 13.56 -11.54
CA THR A 145 9.26 14.23 -11.63
C THR A 145 10.21 13.49 -12.57
N SER A 146 11.29 14.15 -12.98
CA SER A 146 12.29 13.63 -13.92
C SER A 146 11.66 13.04 -15.19
N ALA A 147 10.62 13.68 -15.72
CA ALA A 147 9.76 13.11 -16.76
C ALA A 147 10.25 13.50 -18.16
N PRO A 148 10.92 12.59 -18.92
CA PRO A 148 11.33 12.92 -20.28
C PRO A 148 10.11 13.12 -21.19
N ASP A 149 10.27 13.89 -22.28
CA ASP A 149 9.19 14.20 -23.23
C ASP A 149 8.44 12.96 -23.73
N GLU A 150 9.15 11.86 -23.94
CA GLU A 150 8.55 10.57 -24.33
C GLU A 150 7.57 10.05 -23.28
N ALA A 151 7.93 10.13 -21.99
CA ALA A 151 7.07 9.72 -20.88
C ALA A 151 5.83 10.63 -20.78
N LEU A 152 6.04 11.94 -20.89
CA LEU A 152 4.95 12.91 -20.84
C LEU A 152 3.98 12.74 -22.01
N SER A 153 4.50 12.56 -23.22
CA SER A 153 3.69 12.30 -24.42
C SER A 153 2.87 11.03 -24.28
N PHE A 154 3.50 9.94 -23.82
CA PHE A 154 2.82 8.67 -23.55
C PHE A 154 1.68 8.83 -22.54
N LEU A 155 1.94 9.46 -21.39
CA LEU A 155 0.92 9.64 -20.35
C LEU A 155 -0.20 10.59 -20.78
N LYS A 156 0.10 11.71 -21.46
CA LYS A 156 -0.91 12.61 -22.05
C LYS A 156 -1.75 11.93 -23.14
N GLY A 157 -1.20 10.93 -23.82
CA GLY A 157 -1.93 10.09 -24.76
C GLY A 157 -3.01 9.23 -24.06
N ILE A 158 -2.71 8.75 -22.85
CA ILE A 158 -3.60 7.87 -22.05
C ILE A 158 -4.61 8.68 -21.23
N PHE A 159 -4.16 9.74 -20.57
CA PHE A 159 -4.96 10.50 -19.61
C PHE A 159 -5.45 11.81 -20.21
N LYS A 160 -6.76 11.92 -20.44
CA LYS A 160 -7.41 13.12 -21.00
C LYS A 160 -8.63 13.52 -20.15
N PRO A 161 -8.62 14.67 -19.46
CA PRO A 161 -7.50 15.61 -19.32
C PRO A 161 -6.33 15.00 -18.52
N PHE A 162 -5.11 15.53 -18.70
CA PHE A 162 -3.92 15.12 -17.94
C PHE A 162 -4.00 15.67 -16.52
N PRO A 163 -4.18 14.84 -15.47
CA PRO A 163 -4.54 15.33 -14.14
C PRO A 163 -3.34 15.52 -13.21
N PHE A 164 -2.13 15.19 -13.65
CA PHE A 164 -0.94 15.15 -12.82
C PHE A 164 -0.17 16.48 -12.88
N ARG A 165 0.40 16.89 -11.74
CA ARG A 165 1.34 18.02 -11.67
C ARG A 165 2.74 17.52 -11.99
N LEU A 166 3.55 18.37 -12.61
CA LEU A 166 4.97 18.11 -12.84
C LEU A 166 5.79 18.87 -11.80
N LEU A 167 6.89 18.26 -11.36
CA LEU A 167 7.85 18.86 -10.43
C LEU A 167 9.22 18.89 -11.09
N ASP A 168 9.69 20.11 -11.36
CA ASP A 168 10.93 20.37 -12.13
C ASP A 168 12.12 20.77 -11.24
N SER A 169 11.87 21.15 -9.97
CA SER A 169 12.90 21.51 -8.99
C SER A 169 12.55 20.95 -7.61
N PHE A 170 13.59 20.77 -6.78
CA PHE A 170 13.48 20.26 -5.41
C PHE A 170 13.88 21.29 -4.35
N GLU A 171 14.26 22.51 -4.75
CA GLU A 171 14.80 23.56 -3.86
C GLU A 171 13.83 24.01 -2.76
N GLU A 172 12.53 23.90 -3.01
CA GLU A 172 11.50 24.31 -2.05
C GLU A 172 11.34 23.33 -0.89
N TYR A 173 11.85 22.09 -1.03
CA TYR A 173 11.72 21.06 -0.01
C TYR A 173 12.88 21.07 0.98
N GLU A 174 12.54 21.04 2.27
CA GLU A 174 13.52 20.82 3.34
C GLU A 174 14.19 19.45 3.24
N ARG A 175 13.46 18.47 2.68
CA ARG A 175 13.90 17.08 2.62
C ARG A 175 13.27 16.36 1.44
N VAL A 176 14.10 15.58 0.74
CA VAL A 176 13.65 14.60 -0.25
C VAL A 176 14.05 13.21 0.20
N ILE A 177 13.09 12.31 0.30
CA ILE A 177 13.27 10.92 0.72
C ILE A 177 12.91 10.00 -0.46
N VAL A 178 13.90 9.27 -0.96
CA VAL A 178 13.73 8.26 -2.00
C VAL A 178 13.47 6.91 -1.33
N LEU A 179 12.33 6.29 -1.67
CA LEU A 179 12.01 4.94 -1.19
C LEU A 179 12.75 3.91 -2.05
N ASP A 180 13.80 3.34 -1.46
CA ASP A 180 14.70 2.39 -2.10
C ASP A 180 14.77 1.09 -1.27
N PRO A 181 14.36 -0.07 -1.83
CA PRO A 181 14.43 -1.35 -1.11
C PRO A 181 15.86 -1.76 -0.71
N ASN A 182 16.89 -1.17 -1.32
CA ASN A 182 18.31 -1.48 -1.06
C ASN A 182 18.97 -0.50 -0.08
N ALA A 183 18.24 0.52 0.40
CA ALA A 183 18.79 1.49 1.35
C ALA A 183 19.24 0.84 2.68
N GLU A 184 20.24 1.45 3.33
CA GLU A 184 20.74 0.99 4.62
C GLU A 184 19.73 1.26 5.75
N GLU A 185 19.16 2.47 5.79
CA GLU A 185 18.27 2.94 6.85
C GLU A 185 16.79 2.70 6.55
N GLU A 186 15.99 2.41 7.58
CA GLU A 186 14.54 2.23 7.47
C GLU A 186 13.80 3.57 7.50
N PHE A 187 12.74 3.68 6.70
CA PHE A 187 11.86 4.83 6.65
C PHE A 187 11.13 5.06 7.99
N THR A 188 11.23 6.27 8.54
CA THR A 188 10.51 6.65 9.75
C THR A 188 9.54 7.80 9.52
N HIS A 189 8.47 7.87 10.31
CA HIS A 189 7.54 9.01 10.25
C HIS A 189 8.11 10.25 10.97
N THR A 190 9.22 10.11 11.71
CA THR A 190 9.86 11.22 12.45
C THR A 190 10.67 12.15 11.55
N GLU A 191 11.12 11.66 10.39
CA GLU A 191 11.85 12.46 9.38
C GLU A 191 10.92 13.20 8.41
N VAL A 192 9.60 12.99 8.51
CA VAL A 192 8.61 13.56 7.58
C VAL A 192 7.94 14.80 8.18
N THR A 193 8.09 15.92 7.49
CA THR A 193 7.43 17.21 7.76
C THR A 193 6.45 17.54 6.63
N PRO A 194 5.58 18.57 6.77
CA PRO A 194 4.80 19.08 5.64
C PRO A 194 5.65 19.48 4.43
N ASN A 195 6.93 19.87 4.63
CA ASN A 195 7.83 20.27 3.54
C ASN A 195 8.79 19.14 3.11
N THR A 196 8.33 17.90 3.19
CA THR A 196 9.07 16.71 2.76
C THR A 196 8.49 16.17 1.46
N LEU A 197 9.36 15.89 0.48
CA LEU A 197 9.02 15.15 -0.73
C LEU A 197 9.39 13.67 -0.58
N ILE A 198 8.42 12.78 -0.78
CA ILE A 198 8.61 11.33 -0.77
C ILE A 198 8.57 10.82 -2.21
N VAL A 199 9.68 10.28 -2.68
CA VAL A 199 9.87 9.85 -4.07
C VAL A 199 9.83 8.33 -4.16
N VAL A 200 9.06 7.82 -5.12
CA VAL A 200 9.07 6.40 -5.50
C VAL A 200 9.49 6.30 -6.96
N GLY A 201 10.39 5.38 -7.28
CA GLY A 201 10.77 5.13 -8.67
C GLY A 201 9.59 4.65 -9.51
N GLY A 202 9.49 5.14 -10.75
CA GLY A 202 8.59 4.63 -11.78
C GLY A 202 8.98 3.22 -12.27
N ILE A 203 10.05 2.66 -11.73
CA ILE A 203 10.49 1.31 -11.94
C ILE A 203 10.14 0.46 -10.72
N VAL A 204 9.50 -0.68 -10.99
CA VAL A 204 9.36 -1.73 -10.01
C VAL A 204 10.53 -2.70 -10.23
N ASP A 205 11.38 -2.90 -9.21
CA ASP A 205 12.44 -3.92 -9.08
C ASP A 205 11.89 -5.37 -9.15
N SER A 206 10.88 -5.62 -9.98
CA SER A 206 10.14 -6.86 -10.15
C SER A 206 10.75 -7.79 -11.19
N SER A 207 11.60 -7.28 -12.08
CA SER A 207 12.33 -8.08 -13.06
C SER A 207 13.82 -8.13 -12.69
N GLU A 208 14.48 -9.27 -12.94
CA GLU A 208 15.93 -9.40 -12.72
C GLU A 208 16.73 -8.32 -13.47
N ARG A 209 16.21 -7.85 -14.61
CA ARG A 209 16.82 -6.81 -15.46
C ARG A 209 16.94 -5.46 -14.76
N LEU A 210 15.97 -5.13 -13.90
CA LEU A 210 15.84 -3.79 -13.30
C LEU A 210 16.19 -3.79 -11.81
N LYS A 211 16.67 -4.93 -11.27
CA LYS A 211 17.02 -5.05 -9.85
C LYS A 211 18.11 -4.05 -9.47
N GLY A 212 17.85 -3.22 -8.46
CA GLY A 212 18.79 -2.20 -7.99
C GLY A 212 18.78 -0.92 -8.82
N SER A 213 17.83 -0.74 -9.74
CA SER A 213 17.70 0.50 -10.51
C SER A 213 17.22 1.67 -9.64
N THR A 214 16.46 1.42 -8.57
CA THR A 214 16.03 2.48 -7.65
C THR A 214 17.19 3.16 -6.93
N SER A 215 18.29 2.47 -6.64
CA SER A 215 19.48 3.10 -6.03
C SER A 215 20.21 4.06 -6.98
N LYS A 216 19.85 4.08 -8.27
CA LYS A 216 20.42 4.99 -9.27
C LYS A 216 19.61 6.26 -9.46
N ILE A 217 18.36 6.30 -8.99
CA ILE A 217 17.54 7.50 -9.07
C ILE A 217 17.92 8.43 -7.92
N MET A 218 18.11 9.72 -8.21
CA MET A 218 18.30 10.76 -7.19
C MET A 218 19.37 10.42 -6.12
N PRO A 219 20.59 10.00 -6.52
CA PRO A 219 21.59 9.42 -5.61
C PRO A 219 22.08 10.37 -4.51
N ASP A 220 21.95 11.68 -4.72
CA ASP A 220 22.39 12.71 -3.78
C ASP A 220 21.37 12.98 -2.65
N PHE A 221 20.22 12.30 -2.67
CA PHE A 221 19.15 12.48 -1.70
C PHE A 221 19.10 11.34 -0.66
N LEU A 222 18.20 11.45 0.32
CA LEU A 222 18.10 10.46 1.39
C LEU A 222 17.37 9.21 0.91
N HIS A 223 18.05 8.06 0.94
CA HIS A 223 17.44 6.77 0.62
C HIS A 223 16.93 6.09 1.88
N ARG A 224 15.71 5.55 1.83
CA ARG A 224 15.07 4.81 2.92
C ARG A 224 14.40 3.55 2.40
N LYS A 225 14.55 2.44 3.13
CA LYS A 225 13.81 1.21 2.85
C LYS A 225 12.57 1.09 3.72
N ILE A 226 11.57 0.39 3.21
CA ILE A 226 10.43 -0.09 4.01
C ILE A 226 10.65 -1.57 4.27
N THR A 227 10.47 -2.03 5.51
CA THR A 227 10.59 -3.44 5.85
C THR A 227 9.38 -3.96 6.63
N TYR A 228 9.24 -5.28 6.62
CA TYR A 228 8.34 -6.01 7.51
C TYR A 228 9.18 -6.84 8.48
N LYS A 229 9.34 -6.39 9.73
CA LYS A 229 10.24 -7.02 10.72
C LYS A 229 11.66 -7.22 10.16
N GLY A 230 12.21 -6.23 9.46
CA GLY A 230 13.53 -6.31 8.82
C GLY A 230 13.54 -6.99 7.44
N ILE A 231 12.41 -7.54 6.98
CA ILE A 231 12.31 -8.26 5.71
C ILE A 231 11.77 -7.34 4.62
N VAL A 232 12.60 -7.02 3.62
CA VAL A 232 12.20 -6.20 2.45
C VAL A 232 11.38 -7.01 1.45
N SER A 233 11.76 -8.28 1.19
CA SER A 233 11.19 -9.07 0.08
C SER A 233 9.70 -9.44 0.21
N VAL A 234 9.10 -9.21 1.38
CA VAL A 234 7.66 -9.41 1.59
C VAL A 234 6.85 -8.14 1.33
N VAL A 235 7.52 -6.97 1.37
CA VAL A 235 6.89 -5.68 1.09
C VAL A 235 6.42 -5.67 -0.38
N PRO A 236 5.20 -5.19 -0.68
CA PRO A 236 4.77 -4.98 -2.05
C PRO A 236 5.75 -4.13 -2.84
N ASP A 237 5.92 -4.45 -4.11
CA ASP A 237 6.85 -3.79 -5.02
C ASP A 237 6.16 -2.72 -5.89
N ARG A 238 4.83 -2.79 -6.00
CA ARG A 238 4.04 -1.82 -6.78
C ARG A 238 4.01 -0.44 -6.12
N ILE A 239 4.20 0.59 -6.94
CA ILE A 239 4.27 2.01 -6.52
C ILE A 239 3.06 2.39 -5.68
N ASN A 240 1.86 2.06 -6.15
CA ASN A 240 0.62 2.42 -5.47
C ASN A 240 0.47 1.73 -4.11
N GLU A 241 0.99 0.52 -3.94
CA GLU A 241 0.95 -0.19 -2.65
C GLU A 241 1.99 0.38 -1.68
N ILE A 242 3.19 0.72 -2.16
CA ILE A 242 4.22 1.41 -1.38
C ILE A 242 3.71 2.76 -0.87
N VAL A 243 3.16 3.59 -1.76
CA VAL A 243 2.59 4.89 -1.37
C VAL A 243 1.45 4.70 -0.38
N LYS A 244 0.60 3.69 -0.55
CA LYS A 244 -0.49 3.40 0.40
C LYS A 244 0.04 3.02 1.80
N ILE A 245 1.10 2.22 1.88
CA ILE A 245 1.77 1.89 3.16
C ILE A 245 2.25 3.17 3.83
N VAL A 246 2.92 4.05 3.09
CA VAL A 246 3.43 5.32 3.62
C VAL A 246 2.28 6.21 4.08
N CYS A 247 1.21 6.37 3.28
CA CYS A 247 0.03 7.13 3.65
C CYS A 247 -0.63 6.60 4.95
N ASP A 248 -0.84 5.29 5.06
CA ASP A 248 -1.37 4.66 6.28
C ASP A 248 -0.45 4.94 7.48
N TYR A 249 0.86 4.78 7.29
CA TYR A 249 1.85 5.02 8.34
C TYR A 249 1.91 6.48 8.77
N LEU A 250 1.71 7.44 7.86
CA LEU A 250 1.76 8.87 8.17
C LEU A 250 0.46 9.42 8.76
N THR A 251 -0.68 8.76 8.57
CA THR A 251 -2.01 9.27 8.95
C THR A 251 -2.71 8.50 10.07
N SER A 252 -2.12 7.39 10.51
CA SER A 252 -2.66 6.51 11.56
C SER A 252 -1.63 6.24 12.65
N ASP A 253 -2.09 5.79 13.82
CA ASP A 253 -1.23 5.43 14.96
C ASP A 253 -0.49 4.08 14.78
N LEU A 254 -0.51 3.55 13.56
CA LEU A 254 0.18 2.32 13.19
C LEU A 254 1.70 2.51 13.23
N SER A 255 2.41 1.47 13.64
CA SER A 255 3.83 1.26 13.32
C SER A 255 4.02 1.00 11.81
N LEU A 256 5.26 1.16 11.31
CA LEU A 256 5.56 0.84 9.90
C LEU A 256 5.23 -0.62 9.58
N TYR A 257 5.56 -1.52 10.50
CA TYR A 257 5.25 -2.94 10.40
C TYR A 257 3.74 -3.19 10.24
N GLU A 258 2.90 -2.54 11.05
CA GLU A 258 1.44 -2.72 10.97
C GLU A 258 0.87 -2.13 9.69
N ALA A 259 1.39 -0.99 9.24
CA ALA A 259 1.02 -0.38 7.96
C ALA A 259 1.36 -1.32 6.78
N VAL A 260 2.54 -1.94 6.79
CA VAL A 260 2.90 -2.98 5.81
C VAL A 260 1.96 -4.18 5.93
N LYS A 261 1.74 -4.71 7.14
CA LYS A 261 0.86 -5.88 7.39
C LYS A 261 -0.52 -5.69 6.77
N ARG A 262 -1.12 -4.53 6.98
CA ARG A 262 -2.45 -4.16 6.49
C ARG A 262 -2.53 -4.10 4.96
N ASN A 263 -1.42 -3.77 4.31
CA ASN A 263 -1.32 -3.63 2.86
C ASN A 263 -0.60 -4.80 2.17
N LEU A 264 -0.31 -5.89 2.89
CA LEU A 264 0.24 -7.10 2.28
C LEU A 264 -0.76 -7.71 1.29
N THR A 265 -0.42 -7.61 0.00
CA THR A 265 -1.22 -8.23 -1.05
C THR A 265 -1.07 -9.75 -1.03
N ARG A 266 -2.09 -10.46 -1.56
CA ARG A 266 -2.02 -11.91 -1.77
C ARG A 266 -0.79 -12.31 -2.60
N ASP A 267 -0.46 -11.52 -3.62
CA ASP A 267 0.65 -11.80 -4.51
C ASP A 267 1.99 -11.60 -3.78
N SER A 268 2.15 -10.55 -2.98
CA SER A 268 3.34 -10.32 -2.15
C SER A 268 3.58 -11.49 -1.19
N LYS A 269 2.54 -11.92 -0.46
CA LYS A 269 2.60 -13.08 0.44
C LYS A 269 2.98 -14.37 -0.30
N LEU A 270 2.42 -14.61 -1.48
CA LEU A 270 2.73 -15.79 -2.29
C LEU A 270 4.17 -15.78 -2.82
N ARG A 271 4.64 -14.63 -3.35
CA ARG A 271 6.03 -14.49 -3.83
C ARG A 271 7.01 -14.76 -2.69
N PHE A 272 6.77 -14.15 -1.54
CA PHE A 272 7.61 -14.33 -0.36
C PHE A 272 7.64 -15.79 0.12
N LEU A 273 6.47 -16.42 0.28
CA LEU A 273 6.40 -17.83 0.69
C LEU A 273 7.09 -18.78 -0.30
N ARG A 274 7.00 -18.52 -1.62
CA ARG A 274 7.71 -19.32 -2.64
C ARG A 274 9.22 -19.20 -2.48
N LYS A 275 9.72 -17.99 -2.23
CA LYS A 275 11.14 -17.74 -1.98
C LYS A 275 11.60 -18.50 -0.73
N LEU A 276 10.88 -18.36 0.39
CA LEU A 276 11.18 -19.07 1.64
C LEU A 276 11.20 -20.59 1.45
N LEU A 277 10.20 -21.17 0.79
CA LEU A 277 10.17 -22.60 0.50
C LEU A 277 11.35 -23.06 -0.38
N GLN A 278 11.84 -22.21 -1.28
CA GLN A 278 12.98 -22.55 -2.14
C GLN A 278 14.32 -22.50 -1.39
N GLU A 279 14.45 -21.57 -0.45
CA GLU A 279 15.65 -21.31 0.33
C GLU A 279 15.76 -22.24 1.55
N GLU A 280 14.68 -22.38 2.32
CA GLU A 280 14.68 -23.03 3.64
C GLU A 280 14.17 -24.48 3.64
N SER A 281 13.65 -25.00 2.53
CA SER A 281 13.18 -26.39 2.52
C SER A 281 14.32 -27.40 2.72
N VAL A 282 14.09 -28.30 3.67
CA VAL A 282 14.94 -29.46 3.91
C VAL A 282 14.61 -30.54 2.88
N ARG A 283 15.64 -31.22 2.38
CA ARG A 283 15.50 -32.25 1.34
C ARG A 283 15.74 -33.62 1.93
N PHE A 284 14.82 -34.53 1.63
CA PHE A 284 14.89 -35.93 2.05
C PHE A 284 14.88 -36.85 0.83
N LEU A 285 15.70 -37.89 0.84
CA LEU A 285 15.65 -38.99 -0.12
C LEU A 285 14.99 -40.18 0.56
N PHE A 286 13.81 -40.57 0.08
CA PHE A 286 13.04 -41.69 0.60
C PHE A 286 12.54 -42.55 -0.56
N ASN A 287 12.84 -43.86 -0.55
CA ASN A 287 12.50 -44.80 -1.63
C ASN A 287 12.85 -44.27 -3.04
N GLY A 288 14.04 -43.69 -3.18
CA GLY A 288 14.53 -43.10 -4.43
C GLY A 288 13.89 -41.76 -4.83
N ARG A 289 12.86 -41.29 -4.11
CA ARG A 289 12.16 -40.02 -4.36
C ARG A 289 12.72 -38.90 -3.51
N LEU A 290 12.88 -37.72 -4.11
CA LEU A 290 13.29 -36.52 -3.41
C LEU A 290 12.05 -35.81 -2.86
N LEU A 291 11.94 -35.75 -1.55
CA LEU A 291 10.89 -35.04 -0.82
C LEU A 291 11.44 -33.72 -0.28
N ARG A 292 10.56 -32.74 -0.12
CA ARG A 292 10.86 -31.46 0.52
C ARG A 292 10.03 -31.31 1.77
N GLY A 293 10.68 -30.90 2.85
CA GLY A 293 10.05 -30.69 4.13
C GLY A 293 10.33 -29.29 4.68
N ILE A 294 9.43 -28.77 5.49
CA ILE A 294 9.74 -27.67 6.42
C ILE A 294 9.42 -28.11 7.86
N PRO A 295 10.20 -27.67 8.86
CA PRO A 295 9.90 -27.96 10.25
C PRO A 295 8.53 -27.41 10.69
N GLU A 296 7.84 -28.11 11.59
CA GLU A 296 6.56 -27.67 12.18
C GLU A 296 6.67 -26.28 12.82
N GLU A 297 7.74 -26.02 13.57
CA GLU A 297 7.99 -24.72 14.20
C GLU A 297 8.09 -23.59 13.16
N THR A 298 8.83 -23.80 12.07
CA THR A 298 8.95 -22.85 10.97
C THR A 298 7.60 -22.61 10.29
N TYR A 299 6.83 -23.68 10.05
CA TYR A 299 5.49 -23.59 9.46
C TYR A 299 4.54 -22.75 10.33
N LEU A 300 4.48 -23.03 11.63
CA LEU A 300 3.63 -22.30 12.59
C LEU A 300 4.05 -20.83 12.69
N LYS A 301 5.36 -20.56 12.77
CA LYS A 301 5.89 -19.19 12.76
C LYS A 301 5.45 -18.42 11.53
N TRP A 302 5.63 -18.97 10.33
CA TRP A 302 5.20 -18.30 9.10
C TRP A 302 3.69 -18.09 9.05
N LYS A 303 2.91 -19.08 9.51
CA LYS A 303 1.45 -19.02 9.56
C LYS A 303 0.97 -17.83 10.40
N GLU A 304 1.53 -17.68 11.59
CA GLU A 304 1.18 -16.61 12.53
C GLU A 304 1.72 -15.24 12.06
N GLU A 305 3.03 -15.14 11.82
CA GLU A 305 3.69 -13.87 11.58
C GLU A 305 3.24 -13.20 10.29
N LEU A 306 2.89 -13.95 9.25
CA LEU A 306 2.51 -13.42 7.94
C LEU A 306 1.00 -13.54 7.70
N SER A 307 0.27 -14.08 8.68
CA SER A 307 -1.16 -14.39 8.60
C SER A 307 -1.45 -15.19 7.32
N LEU A 308 -0.72 -16.29 7.13
CA LEU A 308 -0.86 -17.19 5.98
C LEU A 308 -1.90 -18.26 6.29
N THR A 309 -2.88 -18.40 5.41
CA THR A 309 -3.83 -19.51 5.42
C THR A 309 -3.30 -20.70 4.60
N ASP A 310 -3.87 -21.88 4.80
CA ASP A 310 -3.61 -23.09 4.00
C ASP A 310 -3.67 -22.88 2.48
N PHE A 311 -4.50 -21.94 2.00
CA PHE A 311 -4.52 -21.53 0.60
C PHE A 311 -3.14 -21.11 0.07
N PHE A 312 -2.37 -20.34 0.85
CA PHE A 312 -1.05 -19.86 0.44
C PHE A 312 -0.07 -21.01 0.32
N PHE A 313 -0.04 -21.89 1.32
CA PHE A 313 0.82 -23.08 1.32
C PHE A 313 0.52 -24.00 0.14
N ARG A 314 -0.77 -24.30 -0.14
CA ARG A 314 -1.18 -25.08 -1.33
C ARG A 314 -0.75 -24.42 -2.65
N LYS A 315 -0.87 -23.10 -2.76
CA LYS A 315 -0.48 -22.38 -3.98
C LYS A 315 1.03 -22.28 -4.16
N ALA A 316 1.79 -22.19 -3.07
CA ALA A 316 3.25 -22.13 -3.09
C ALA A 316 3.88 -23.51 -3.28
N ALA A 317 3.27 -24.59 -2.77
CA ALA A 317 3.72 -25.98 -2.94
C ALA A 317 3.90 -26.35 -4.42
N LYS A 318 2.98 -25.92 -5.29
CA LYS A 318 3.08 -26.11 -6.74
C LYS A 318 4.37 -25.56 -7.36
N HIS A 319 4.98 -24.54 -6.75
CA HIS A 319 6.23 -23.94 -7.23
C HIS A 319 7.47 -24.76 -6.86
N VAL A 320 7.38 -25.57 -5.79
CA VAL A 320 8.48 -26.39 -5.29
C VAL A 320 8.26 -27.90 -5.49
N SER A 321 7.25 -28.27 -6.30
CA SER A 321 6.84 -29.65 -6.58
C SER A 321 6.34 -30.40 -5.35
N GLY A 322 5.57 -29.71 -4.51
CA GLY A 322 5.03 -30.24 -3.26
C GLY A 322 6.03 -30.15 -2.09
N PHE A 323 5.51 -30.10 -0.87
CA PHE A 323 6.29 -30.24 0.35
C PHE A 323 5.42 -30.77 1.50
N PHE A 324 6.03 -31.24 2.57
CA PHE A 324 5.33 -31.61 3.80
C PHE A 324 5.89 -30.85 5.00
N VAL A 325 5.08 -30.72 6.04
CA VAL A 325 5.50 -30.16 7.33
C VAL A 325 5.85 -31.34 8.23
N PHE A 326 7.05 -31.30 8.83
CA PHE A 326 7.56 -32.41 9.61
C PHE A 326 7.89 -32.05 11.05
N ARG A 327 7.81 -33.05 11.93
CA ARG A 327 8.30 -32.98 13.31
C ARG A 327 9.76 -33.36 13.38
N SER A 328 10.47 -32.83 14.38
CA SER A 328 11.90 -33.09 14.60
C SER A 328 12.24 -34.59 14.74
N SER A 329 11.27 -35.42 15.14
CA SER A 329 11.39 -36.89 15.20
C SER A 329 11.80 -37.54 13.88
N ILE A 330 11.58 -36.88 12.74
CA ILE A 330 12.01 -37.39 11.43
C ILE A 330 13.53 -37.59 11.35
N PHE A 331 14.30 -36.81 12.10
CA PHE A 331 15.77 -36.91 12.09
C PHE A 331 16.27 -38.19 12.76
N ASP A 332 15.51 -38.80 13.66
CA ASP A 332 15.82 -40.12 14.24
C ASP A 332 15.76 -41.25 13.20
N ARG A 333 15.13 -40.99 12.04
CA ARG A 333 15.01 -41.93 10.91
C ARG A 333 16.07 -41.72 9.83
N VAL A 334 16.92 -40.70 9.98
CA VAL A 334 17.98 -40.38 9.02
C VAL A 334 19.14 -41.36 9.19
N ILE A 335 19.47 -42.09 8.11
CA ILE A 335 20.55 -43.09 8.09
C ILE A 335 21.82 -42.59 7.38
N GLY A 336 21.76 -41.41 6.78
CA GLY A 336 22.89 -40.81 6.11
C GLY A 336 22.54 -39.51 5.42
N GLU A 337 23.53 -38.93 4.76
CA GLU A 337 23.39 -37.71 4.00
C GLU A 337 24.10 -37.80 2.65
N THR A 338 23.62 -37.03 1.69
CA THR A 338 24.24 -36.88 0.38
C THR A 338 24.11 -35.43 -0.10
N LYS A 339 24.74 -35.11 -1.23
CA LYS A 339 24.59 -33.82 -1.89
C LYS A 339 24.00 -34.03 -3.28
N LYS A 340 22.93 -33.32 -3.60
CA LYS A 340 22.38 -33.24 -4.96
C LYS A 340 22.32 -31.79 -5.41
N ARG A 341 23.01 -31.49 -6.52
CA ARG A 341 23.12 -30.13 -7.09
C ARG A 341 23.59 -29.11 -6.03
N GLY A 342 24.65 -29.46 -5.30
CA GLY A 342 25.23 -28.62 -4.25
C GLY A 342 24.43 -28.49 -2.95
N LYS A 343 23.19 -29.02 -2.88
CA LYS A 343 22.35 -28.95 -1.67
C LYS A 343 22.40 -30.27 -0.88
N ARG A 344 22.43 -30.14 0.46
CA ARG A 344 22.37 -31.26 1.41
C ARG A 344 21.02 -31.99 1.28
N VAL A 345 21.06 -33.31 1.33
CA VAL A 345 19.88 -34.19 1.27
C VAL A 345 20.06 -35.30 2.31
N TYR A 346 19.10 -35.44 3.21
CA TYR A 346 19.09 -36.51 4.21
C TYR A 346 18.46 -37.78 3.65
N ILE A 347 19.03 -38.94 3.95
CA ILE A 347 18.53 -40.23 3.49
C ILE A 347 17.69 -40.83 4.62
N LEU A 348 16.40 -41.05 4.35
CA LEU A 348 15.45 -41.61 5.32
C LEU A 348 15.35 -43.12 5.15
N LYS A 349 15.43 -43.86 6.25
CA LYS A 349 15.13 -45.30 6.29
C LYS A 349 13.62 -45.57 6.18
N GLU A 350 12.84 -44.77 6.89
CA GLU A 350 11.38 -44.83 6.93
C GLU A 350 10.82 -43.42 7.12
N LEU A 351 9.55 -43.23 6.74
CA LEU A 351 8.78 -42.02 6.99
C LEU A 351 7.45 -42.45 7.60
N LYS A 352 7.20 -42.07 8.85
CA LYS A 352 5.97 -42.44 9.56
C LYS A 352 4.96 -41.30 9.54
N ASP A 353 3.68 -41.63 9.68
CA ASP A 353 2.60 -40.64 9.74
C ASP A 353 2.78 -39.68 10.95
N GLU A 354 3.36 -40.16 12.05
CA GLU A 354 3.66 -39.34 13.23
C GLU A 354 4.69 -38.24 12.99
N ASP A 355 5.56 -38.42 11.97
CA ASP A 355 6.58 -37.46 11.56
C ASP A 355 6.02 -36.35 10.66
N VAL A 356 4.82 -36.54 10.10
CA VAL A 356 4.20 -35.65 9.11
C VAL A 356 2.98 -34.95 9.71
N VAL A 357 3.05 -33.63 9.81
CA VAL A 357 1.96 -32.81 10.35
C VAL A 357 0.92 -32.51 9.29
N VAL A 358 1.36 -32.11 8.10
CA VAL A 358 0.49 -31.83 6.95
C VAL A 358 1.29 -31.97 5.66
N GLN A 359 0.61 -32.37 4.59
CA GLN A 359 1.21 -32.50 3.27
C GLN A 359 0.53 -31.56 2.27
N TYR A 360 1.34 -30.83 1.50
CA TYR A 360 0.89 -29.94 0.43
C TYR A 360 1.43 -30.45 -0.91
N PRO A 361 0.55 -30.91 -1.83
CA PRO A 361 0.96 -31.50 -3.10
C PRO A 361 1.49 -30.47 -4.11
#